data_AF-A0A2V6I317-F1
#
_entry.id   AF-A0A2V6I317-F1
#
_cell.length_a   1.000
_cell.length_b   1.000
_cell.length_c   1.000
_cell.angle_alpha   90.00
_cell.angle_beta   90.00
_cell.angle_gamma   90.00
#
_symmetry.space_group_name_H-M   'P 1'
#
loop_
_entity.id
_entity.type
_entity.pdbx_description
1 polymer ?
#
loop_
_entity_poly.entity_id
_entity_poly.type
_entity_poly.pdbx_seq_one_letter_code
_entity_poly.pdbx_strand_id
1 'polypeptide(L)' 'MSTLGEIEAAADALASKQKQELMLFLAARLRANGAKVPESRVFSSDEIANWITRDEADLARFKANT' A
#
# COMPACT_ATOMS: atom_id res chain seq x y z
N MET A 1 -6.75 -12.94 -27.36
CA MET A 1 -6.50 -11.85 -26.40
C MET A 1 -7.57 -11.95 -25.34
N SER A 2 -7.22 -12.03 -24.07
CA SER A 2 -8.22 -11.91 -23.01
C SER A 2 -8.70 -10.46 -22.92
N THR A 3 -9.99 -10.26 -22.65
CA THR A 3 -10.54 -8.93 -22.40
C THR A 3 -10.21 -8.46 -20.99
N LEU A 4 -10.31 -7.15 -20.73
CA LEU A 4 -10.09 -6.63 -19.38
C LEU A 4 -11.05 -7.26 -18.36
N GLY A 5 -12.32 -7.44 -18.73
CA GLY A 5 -13.31 -8.06 -17.86
C GLY A 5 -13.03 -9.53 -17.53
N GLU A 6 -12.42 -10.28 -18.46
CA GLU A 6 -12.00 -11.66 -18.19
C GLU A 6 -10.82 -11.71 -17.19
N ILE A 7 -9.92 -10.73 -17.26
CA ILE A 7 -8.79 -10.61 -16.32
C ILE A 7 -9.29 -10.23 -14.93
N GLU A 8 -10.23 -9.30 -14.84
CA GLU A 8 -10.86 -8.89 -13.56
C GLU A 8 -11.59 -10.06 -12.90
N ALA A 9 -12.42 -10.78 -13.65
CA ALA A 9 -13.12 -11.97 -13.14
C ALA A 9 -12.14 -13.07 -12.68
N ALA A 10 -11.06 -13.31 -13.44
CA ALA A 10 -10.03 -14.26 -13.04
C ALA A 10 -9.28 -13.81 -11.78
N ALA A 11 -8.97 -12.52 -11.66
CA ALA A 11 -8.34 -11.95 -10.47
C ALA A 11 -9.27 -12.07 -9.26
N ASP A 12 -10.57 -11.81 -9.40
CA ASP A 12 -11.55 -11.89 -8.31
C ASP A 12 -11.70 -13.31 -7.75
N ALA A 13 -11.61 -14.33 -8.60
CA ALA A 13 -11.69 -15.73 -8.21
C ALA A 13 -10.46 -16.25 -7.44
N LEU A 14 -9.34 -15.52 -7.42
CA LEU A 14 -8.12 -15.93 -6.71
C LEU A 14 -8.27 -15.89 -5.19
N ALA A 15 -7.65 -16.85 -4.51
CA ALA A 15 -7.50 -16.79 -3.06
C ALA A 15 -6.64 -15.58 -2.64
N SER A 16 -6.85 -15.05 -1.43
CA SER A 16 -6.15 -13.83 -0.95
C SER A 16 -4.63 -13.90 -1.08
N LYS A 17 -4.02 -15.07 -0.82
CA LYS A 17 -2.57 -15.27 -0.98
C LYS A 17 -2.13 -15.14 -2.44
N GLN A 18 -2.88 -15.73 -3.37
CA GLN A 18 -2.58 -15.66 -4.80
C GLN A 18 -2.80 -14.25 -5.35
N LYS A 19 -3.78 -13.50 -4.84
CA LYS A 19 -3.96 -12.08 -5.16
C LYS A 19 -2.74 -11.26 -4.76
N GLN A 20 -2.20 -11.50 -3.56
CA GLN A 20 -0.97 -10.82 -3.11
C GLN A 20 0.23 -11.15 -3.99
N GLU A 21 0.44 -12.43 -4.33
CA GLU A 21 1.50 -12.87 -5.24
C GLU A 21 1.37 -12.22 -6.63
N LEU A 22 0.15 -12.16 -7.18
CA LEU A 22 -0.12 -11.49 -8.45
C LEU A 22 0.22 -10.00 -8.42
N MET A 23 -0.15 -9.29 -7.35
CA MET A 23 0.16 -7.87 -7.19
C MET A 23 1.67 -7.61 -7.16
N LEU A 24 2.43 -8.44 -6.45
CA LEU A 24 3.90 -8.35 -6.39
C LEU A 24 4.53 -8.61 -7.77
N PHE A 25 4.05 -9.63 -8.48
CA PHE A 25 4.49 -9.95 -9.83
C PHE A 25 4.26 -8.79 -10.79
N LEU A 26 3.07 -8.21 -10.80
CA LEU A 26 2.73 -7.06 -11.65
C LEU A 26 3.58 -5.84 -11.30
N ALA A 27 3.77 -5.53 -10.02
CA ALA A 27 4.61 -4.42 -9.58
C ALA A 27 6.09 -4.60 -9.99
N ALA A 28 6.62 -5.82 -9.92
CA ALA A 28 7.97 -6.12 -10.39
C ALA A 28 8.08 -5.96 -11.92
N ARG A 29 7.08 -6.45 -12.66
CA ARG A 29 7.05 -6.37 -14.13
C ARG A 29 6.91 -4.93 -14.63
N LEU A 30 6.08 -4.12 -13.99
CA LEU A 30 5.91 -2.70 -14.30
C LEU A 30 7.21 -1.92 -14.09
N ARG A 31 7.90 -2.15 -12.95
CA ARG A 31 9.22 -1.56 -12.70
C ARG A 31 10.26 -1.97 -13.74
N ALA A 32 10.31 -3.25 -14.10
CA ALA A 32 11.26 -3.76 -15.09
C ALA A 32 11.01 -3.21 -16.50
N ASN A 33 9.76 -2.92 -16.85
CA ASN A 33 9.38 -2.38 -18.16
C ASN A 33 9.46 -0.84 -18.22
N GLY A 34 10.07 -0.18 -17.23
CA GLY A 34 10.22 1.27 -17.20
C GLY A 34 8.90 2.03 -17.02
N ALA A 35 7.84 1.37 -16.54
CA ALA A 35 6.62 2.07 -16.19
C ALA A 35 6.95 3.08 -15.08
N LYS A 36 6.47 4.32 -15.23
CA LYS A 36 6.57 5.31 -14.17
C LYS A 36 5.91 4.73 -12.92
N VAL A 37 6.73 4.45 -11.91
CA VAL A 37 6.22 4.21 -10.56
C VAL A 37 5.46 5.46 -10.11
N PRO A 38 4.39 5.30 -9.29
CA PRO A 38 3.75 6.45 -8.68
C PRO A 38 4.80 7.34 -8.03
N GLU A 39 4.65 8.65 -8.15
CA GLU A 39 5.55 9.58 -7.49
C GLU A 39 5.53 9.32 -5.98
N SER A 40 6.69 9.52 -5.35
CA SER A 40 6.79 9.45 -3.89
C SER A 40 5.72 10.34 -3.30
N ARG A 41 4.90 9.77 -2.41
CA ARG A 41 3.90 10.56 -1.71
C ARG A 41 4.61 11.61 -0.86
N VAL A 42 4.34 12.87 -1.15
CA VAL A 42 4.83 14.00 -0.35
C VAL A 42 3.76 14.32 0.67
N PHE A 43 4.15 14.31 1.94
CA PHE A 43 3.29 14.74 3.05
C PHE A 43 3.66 16.17 3.44
N SER A 44 2.67 16.96 3.80
CA SER A 44 2.91 18.29 4.38
C SER A 44 3.57 18.17 5.76
N SER A 45 4.29 19.22 6.16
CA SER A 45 4.86 19.30 7.52
C SER A 45 3.78 19.16 8.60
N ASP A 46 2.58 19.68 8.35
CA ASP A 46 1.45 19.62 9.28
C ASP A 46 0.90 18.19 9.45
N GLU A 47 0.84 17.41 8.36
CA GLU A 47 0.44 16.00 8.44
C GLU A 47 1.45 15.19 9.26
N ILE A 48 2.75 15.42 9.03
CA ILE A 48 3.81 14.75 9.78
C ILE A 48 3.75 15.14 11.26
N ALA A 49 3.57 16.44 11.56
CA ALA A 49 3.45 16.93 12.93
C ALA A 49 2.24 16.29 13.66
N ASN A 50 1.10 16.18 12.99
CA ASN A 50 -0.09 15.54 13.56
C ASN A 50 0.15 14.06 13.89
N TRP A 51 0.91 13.33 13.08
CA TRP A 51 1.27 11.94 13.40
C TRP A 51 2.18 11.85 14.61
N ILE A 52 3.20 12.72 14.69
CA ILE A 52 4.11 12.78 15.83
C ILE A 52 3.33 13.07 17.12
N THR A 53 2.46 14.08 17.12
CA THR A 53 1.66 14.42 18.30
C THR A 53 0.75 13.27 18.75
N ARG A 54 0.17 12.52 17.80
CA ARG A 54 -0.65 11.34 18.13
C ARG A 54 0.20 10.24 18.77
N ASP A 55 1.36 9.95 18.21
CA ASP A 55 2.29 8.93 18.72
C ASP A 55 2.81 9.29 20.12
N GLU A 56 3.16 10.56 20.35
CA GLU A 56 3.55 11.07 21.66
C GLU A 56 2.44 10.93 22.71
N ALA A 57 1.19 11.20 22.33
CA ALA A 57 0.05 11.04 23.22
C ALA A 57 -0.20 9.56 23.58
N ASP A 58 -0.06 8.66 22.60
CA ASP A 58 -0.19 7.23 22.82
C ASP A 58 0.92 6.70 23.74
N LEU A 59 2.16 7.16 23.57
CA LEU A 59 3.28 6.84 24.44
C LEU A 59 3.08 7.36 25.88
N ALA A 60 2.58 8.59 26.02
CA ALA A 60 2.28 9.16 27.34
C ALA A 60 1.23 8.35 28.09
N ARG A 61 0.16 7.93 27.40
CA ARG A 61 -0.89 7.06 27.97
C ARG A 61 -0.34 5.70 28.38
N PHE A 62 0.51 5.10 27.54
CA PHE A 62 1.15 3.83 27.88
C PHE A 62 1.98 3.94 29.17
N LYS A 63 2.81 4.98 29.28
CA LYS A 63 3.63 5.23 30.48
C LYS A 63 2.81 5.52 31.74
N ALA A 64 1.68 6.21 31.61
CA ALA A 64 0.80 6.50 32.75
C ALA A 64 0.06 5.26 33.28
N ASN A 65 -0.06 4.22 32.46
CA ASN A 65 -0.71 2.95 32.80
C ASN A 65 0.29 1.84 33.17
N THR A 66 1.58 2.16 33.31
CA THR A 66 2.66 1.24 33.75
C THR A 66 3.18 1.70 35.11
#